data_AF-A0AAV8Y3I8-F1
#
_entry.id   AF-A0AAV8Y3I8-F1
#
_cell.length_a   1.000
_cell.length_b   1.000
_cell.length_c   1.000
_cell.angle_alpha   90.00
_cell.angle_beta   90.00
_cell.angle_gamma   90.00
#
_symmetry.space_group_name_H-M   'P 1'
#
loop_
_entity.id
_entity.type
_entity.pdbx_description
1 polymer ?
#
loop_
_entity_poly.entity_id
_entity_poly.type
_entity_poly.pdbx_seq_one_letter_code
_entity_poly.pdbx_strand_id
1 'polypeptide(L)'
;MSLNHRDFFKPVIPVNVRLLQDHTGRASGEADVEFASHDDAVRAMSKDKGHMQHRYIELFLNSAGGSSNGSSGYGPGRRRL
;
A
#
# COMPACT_ATOMS: atom_id res chain seq x y z
N MET A 1 -1.36 12.80 18.62
CA MET A 1 -0.14 12.22 18.03
C MET A 1 -0.49 11.73 16.64
N SER A 2 -0.14 12.48 15.60
CA SER A 2 -0.39 12.09 14.21
C SER A 2 0.58 10.96 13.84
N LEU A 3 0.04 9.79 13.46
CA LEU A 3 0.82 8.71 12.86
C LEU A 3 1.41 9.22 11.53
N ASN A 4 2.72 9.36 11.41
CA ASN A 4 3.34 9.81 10.16
C ASN A 4 3.47 8.64 9.18
N HIS A 5 2.38 8.34 8.45
CA HIS A 5 2.35 7.33 7.39
C HIS A 5 3.45 7.54 6.34
N ARG A 6 3.87 8.80 6.16
CA ARG A 6 4.92 9.21 5.22
C ARG A 6 6.33 8.79 5.65
N ASP A 7 6.60 8.72 6.95
CA ASP A 7 7.93 8.37 7.45
C ASP A 7 8.26 6.90 7.24
N PHE A 8 7.24 6.04 7.22
CA PHE A 8 7.39 4.60 7.01
C PHE A 8 8.01 4.25 5.65
N PHE A 9 7.70 5.03 4.62
CA PHE A 9 8.18 4.78 3.26
C PHE A 9 9.54 5.41 2.96
N LYS A 10 10.13 6.17 3.90
CA LYS A 10 11.44 6.81 3.69
C LYS A 10 12.52 5.76 3.30
N PRO A 11 13.38 6.09 2.32
CA PRO A 11 13.56 7.40 1.68
C PRO A 11 12.57 7.74 0.55
N VAL A 12 11.66 6.84 0.18
CA VAL A 12 10.66 7.10 -0.85
C VAL A 12 9.56 8.00 -0.28
N ILE A 13 9.23 9.07 -1.01
CA ILE A 13 8.23 10.05 -0.57
C ILE A 13 6.91 9.77 -1.30
N PRO A 14 5.84 9.39 -0.60
CA PRO A 14 4.53 9.23 -1.22
C PRO A 14 3.95 10.60 -1.61
N VAL A 15 3.35 10.66 -2.79
CA VAL A 15 2.66 11.86 -3.33
C VAL A 15 1.33 12.05 -2.59
N ASN A 16 0.58 10.97 -2.42
CA ASN A 16 -0.71 10.99 -1.74
C ASN A 16 -0.84 9.80 -0.77
N VAL A 17 -1.54 10.03 0.33
CA VAL A 17 -1.90 8.99 1.30
C VAL A 17 -3.36 9.19 1.65
N ARG A 18 -4.20 8.25 1.23
CA ARG A 18 -5.64 8.24 1.51
C ARG A 18 -5.95 7.12 2.49
N LEU A 19 -6.30 7.49 3.72
CA LEU A 19 -6.83 6.53 4.69
C LEU A 19 -8.23 6.12 4.25
N LEU A 20 -8.47 4.82 4.19
CA LEU A 20 -9.78 4.29 3.86
C LEU A 20 -10.66 4.27 5.13
N GLN A 21 -11.94 4.53 4.92
CA GLN A 21 -12.95 4.46 5.95
C GLN A 21 -13.90 3.30 5.65
N ASP A 22 -14.41 2.66 6.69
CA ASP A 22 -15.48 1.68 6.56
C ASP A 22 -16.82 2.35 6.24
N HIS A 23 -17.86 1.55 6.03
CA HIS A 23 -19.22 2.04 5.72
C HIS A 23 -19.85 2.87 6.85
N THR A 24 -19.23 2.94 8.04
CA THR A 24 -19.65 3.76 9.17
C THR A 24 -18.86 5.07 9.29
N GLY A 25 -17.89 5.30 8.40
CA GLY A 25 -17.01 6.47 8.43
C GLY A 25 -15.84 6.35 9.41
N ARG A 26 -15.61 5.16 10.00
CA ARG A 26 -14.46 4.91 10.89
C ARG A 26 -13.26 4.46 10.07
N ALA A 27 -12.05 4.71 10.58
CA ALA A 27 -10.84 4.26 9.91
C ALA A 27 -10.82 2.72 9.80
N SER A 28 -10.72 2.19 8.57
CA SER A 28 -10.72 0.75 8.32
C SER A 28 -9.41 0.07 8.71
N GLY A 29 -8.35 0.86 8.95
CA GLY A 29 -6.99 0.36 9.09
C GLY A 29 -6.25 0.20 7.76
N GLU A 30 -6.95 0.43 6.64
CA GLU A 30 -6.37 0.41 5.29
C GLU A 30 -6.03 1.81 4.80
N ALA A 31 -5.07 1.90 3.88
CA ALA A 31 -4.71 3.13 3.21
C ALA A 31 -4.25 2.86 1.78
N ASP A 32 -4.66 3.73 0.86
CA ASP A 32 -4.05 3.83 -0.46
C ASP A 32 -2.91 4.83 -0.42
N VAL A 33 -1.77 4.44 -0.99
CA VAL A 33 -0.57 5.26 -1.05
C VAL A 33 -0.14 5.38 -2.50
N GLU A 34 -0.06 6.62 -3.00
CA GLU A 34 0.37 6.91 -4.37
C GLU A 34 1.80 7.43 -4.37
N PHE A 35 2.59 6.93 -5.32
CA PHE A 35 3.98 7.34 -5.53
C PHE A 35 4.13 8.01 -6.88
N ALA A 36 5.18 8.82 -7.03
CA ALA A 36 5.42 9.58 -8.25
C ALA A 36 5.74 8.67 -9.46
N SER A 37 6.26 7.47 -9.22
CA SER A 37 6.62 6.51 -10.26
C SER A 37 6.36 5.05 -9.84
N HIS A 38 6.26 4.17 -10.84
CA HIS A 38 6.19 2.72 -10.60
C HIS A 38 7.41 2.21 -9.81
N ASP A 39 8.60 2.70 -10.15
CA ASP A 39 9.85 2.30 -9.49
C ASP A 39 9.88 2.71 -8.01
N ASP A 40 9.37 3.90 -7.67
CA ASP A 40 9.18 4.31 -6.27
C ASP A 40 8.21 3.38 -5.52
N ALA A 41 7.11 3.00 -6.16
CA ALA A 41 6.15 2.07 -5.58
C ALA A 41 6.77 0.68 -5.36
N VAL A 42 7.57 0.18 -6.31
CA VAL A 42 8.32 -1.07 -6.15
C VAL A 42 9.35 -0.96 -5.02
N ARG A 43 10.09 0.14 -4.92
CA ARG A 43 11.03 0.37 -3.81
C ARG A 43 10.31 0.41 -2.46
N ALA A 44 9.12 1.01 -2.40
CA ALA A 44 8.30 1.04 -1.19
C ALA A 44 7.85 -0.35 -0.72
N MET A 45 7.66 -1.31 -1.64
CA MET A 45 7.32 -2.70 -1.30
C MET A 45 8.39 -3.42 -0.48
N SER A 46 9.63 -2.93 -0.45
CA SER A 46 10.66 -3.45 0.47
C SER A 46 10.30 -3.31 1.95
N LYS A 47 9.29 -2.50 2.28
CA LYS A 47 8.75 -2.32 3.63
C LYS A 47 7.59 -3.26 3.95
N ASP A 48 7.19 -4.15 3.03
CA ASP A 48 6.15 -5.15 3.29
C ASP A 48 6.51 -5.99 4.52
N LYS A 49 5.50 -6.35 5.31
CA LYS A 49 5.64 -7.07 6.59
C LYS A 49 6.45 -6.31 7.65
N GLY A 50 6.68 -5.02 7.42
CA GLY A 50 7.29 -4.12 8.38
C GLY A 50 6.36 -3.75 9.52
N HIS A 51 6.88 -2.99 10.48
CA HIS A 51 6.09 -2.47 11.60
C HIS A 51 6.09 -0.95 11.57
N MET A 52 4.90 -0.36 11.64
CA MET A 52 4.72 1.06 11.92
C MET A 52 4.34 1.20 13.39
N GLN A 53 5.32 1.57 14.21
CA GLN A 53 5.23 1.53 15.68
C GLN A 53 4.91 0.09 16.15
N HIS A 54 3.76 -0.14 16.77
CA HIS A 54 3.34 -1.45 17.27
C HIS A 54 2.45 -2.22 16.27
N ARG A 55 2.19 -1.67 15.08
CA ARG A 55 1.28 -2.25 14.09
C ARG A 55 2.06 -2.88 12.96
N TYR A 56 1.79 -4.16 12.70
CA TYR A 56 2.24 -4.87 11.52
C TYR A 56 1.55 -4.29 10.28
N ILE A 57 2.32 -4.04 9.22
CA ILE A 57 1.84 -3.46 7.97
C ILE A 57 2.05 -4.46 6.83
N GLU A 58 0.99 -4.71 6.07
CA GLU A 58 1.04 -5.45 4.81
C GLU A 58 0.87 -4.48 3.64
N LEU A 59 1.69 -4.64 2.61
CA LEU A 59 1.66 -3.81 1.40
C LEU A 59 1.31 -4.67 0.19
N PHE A 60 0.55 -4.08 -0.73
CA PHE A 60 0.19 -4.71 -2.00
C PHE A 60 0.49 -3.73 -3.15
N LEU A 61 1.26 -4.17 -4.14
CA LEU A 61 1.59 -3.34 -5.29
C LEU A 61 0.42 -3.34 -6.28
N ASN A 62 -0.22 -2.19 -6.44
CA ASN A 62 -1.27 -1.99 -7.45
C ASN A 62 -0.77 -1.06 -8.56
N SER A 63 0.20 -1.51 -9.34
CA SER A 63 0.77 -0.74 -10.45
C SER A 63 1.04 -1.65 -11.65
N ALA A 64 0.59 -1.23 -12.83
CA ALA A 64 0.84 -1.94 -14.08
C ALA A 64 2.30 -1.72 -14.52
N GLY A 65 3.23 -2.42 -13.89
CA GLY A 65 4.58 -2.60 -14.43
C GLY A 65 4.50 -3.61 -15.56
N GLY A 66 4.82 -3.21 -16.79
CA GLY A 66 4.89 -4.14 -17.92
C GLY A 66 5.82 -5.31 -17.60
N SER A 67 5.24 -6.47 -17.31
CA SER A 67 5.89 -7.79 -17.31
C SER A 67 4.83 -8.83 -17.64
N SER A 68 4.55 -8.95 -18.93
CA SER A 68 4.02 -10.17 -19.52
C SER A 68 5.05 -11.30 -19.36
N ASN A 69 4.91 -12.11 -18.30
CA ASN A 69 5.21 -13.55 -18.24
C ASN A 69 5.24 -14.04 -16.78
N GLY A 70 4.26 -14.84 -16.37
CA GLY A 70 4.29 -15.55 -15.10
C GLY A 70 2.93 -15.80 -14.46
N SER A 71 2.23 -16.84 -14.95
CA SER A 71 1.21 -17.60 -14.22
C SER A 71 -0.07 -16.90 -13.78
N SER A 72 -1.06 -17.01 -14.67
CA SER A 72 -2.40 -17.55 -14.34
C SER A 72 -2.63 -17.86 -12.85
N GLY A 73 -3.31 -16.95 -12.17
CA GLY A 73 -3.69 -17.10 -10.77
C GLY A 73 -4.74 -16.08 -10.35
N TYR A 74 -5.70 -15.77 -11.22
CA TYR A 74 -6.94 -15.11 -10.81
C TYR A 74 -7.73 -16.09 -9.93
N GLY A 75 -7.37 -16.18 -8.66
CA GLY A 75 -8.24 -16.76 -7.64
C GLY A 75 -9.50 -15.91 -7.51
N PRO A 76 -10.71 -16.50 -7.47
CA PRO A 76 -11.91 -15.73 -7.24
C PRO A 76 -11.95 -15.30 -5.77
N GLY A 77 -11.84 -14.00 -5.52
CA GLY A 77 -11.87 -13.41 -4.18
C GLY A 77 -10.55 -12.70 -3.90
N ARG A 78 -10.52 -11.37 -3.83
CA ARG A 78 -11.30 -10.61 -2.86
C ARG A 78 -11.86 -9.36 -3.51
N ARG A 79 -13.19 -9.26 -3.48
CA ARG A 79 -13.90 -8.03 -3.83
C ARG A 79 -13.45 -6.97 -2.82
N ARG A 80 -12.70 -5.97 -3.29
CA ARG A 80 -12.62 -4.67 -2.64
C ARG A 80 -14.05 -4.12 -2.58
N LEU A 81 -14.53 -3.86 -1.37
CA LEU A 81 -15.65 -2.95 -1.12
C LEU A 81 -15.05 -1.68 -0.50
#